data_AF-A0A1G1W9Y6-F1
#
_entry.id   AF-A0A1G1W9Y6-F1
#
_cell.length_a   1.000
_cell.length_b   1.000
_cell.length_c   1.000
_cell.angle_alpha   90.00
_cell.angle_beta   90.00
_cell.angle_gamma   90.00
#
_symmetry.space_group_name_H-M   'P 1'
#
loop_
_entity.id
_entity.type
_entity.pdbx_description
1 polymer ?
#
loop_
_entity_poly.entity_id
_entity_poly.type
_entity_poly.pdbx_seq_one_letter_code
_entity_poly.pdbx_strand_id
1 'polypeptide(L)'
;MTEGLGNSVTSALSDSLVATADLLPKLLIAIIIFIIGVVIAAILRAALVRIFNAINFEKLLESTGIPQALKKAETSLTITGLLGELLRWFVILIFLIPAVDQLGLGAVNDVLKSLLLYIPNVAVAVIIVSIGAVLAKIARDFVTATITGLGTQSSQVIGEVARWAIIIFALLAALNQLGVARDLIRILFTGFVLMVALAGGLAFGLGGKEPAERILSKLVNRIVKD
;
A
#
# COMPACT_ATOMS: atom_id res chain seq x y z
N MET A 1 50.36 -39.45 14.49
CA MET A 1 49.52 -38.47 13.74
C MET A 1 48.29 -39.11 13.08
N THR A 2 48.29 -40.41 12.79
CA THR A 2 47.16 -41.13 12.14
C THR A 2 45.99 -41.45 13.07
N GLU A 3 46.21 -41.63 14.37
CA GLU A 3 45.13 -41.91 15.36
C GLU A 3 44.20 -40.71 15.62
N GLY A 4 44.71 -39.48 15.48
CA GLY A 4 43.90 -38.26 15.67
C GLY A 4 42.91 -38.01 14.53
N LEU A 5 43.23 -38.45 13.30
CA LEU A 5 42.35 -38.29 12.13
C LEU A 5 41.17 -39.27 12.19
N GLY A 6 41.39 -40.51 12.61
CA GLY A 6 40.33 -41.51 12.77
C GLY A 6 39.26 -41.06 13.78
N ASN A 7 39.70 -40.56 14.94
CA ASN A 7 38.78 -40.09 16.00
C ASN A 7 38.03 -38.80 15.61
N SER A 8 38.65 -37.92 14.80
CA SER A 8 37.99 -36.69 14.34
C SER A 8 36.91 -36.98 13.30
N VAL A 9 37.14 -37.95 12.40
CA VAL A 9 36.16 -38.38 11.40
C VAL A 9 34.99 -39.13 12.05
N THR A 10 35.26 -40.01 13.02
CA THR A 10 34.19 -40.73 13.73
C THR A 10 33.38 -39.81 14.64
N SER A 11 34.01 -38.82 15.30
CA SER A 11 33.30 -37.78 16.04
C SER A 11 32.41 -36.96 15.13
N ALA A 12 32.94 -36.46 14.00
CA ALA A 12 32.15 -35.67 13.04
C ALA A 12 30.95 -36.45 12.48
N LEU A 13 31.11 -37.75 12.20
CA LEU A 13 30.01 -38.62 11.77
C LEU A 13 28.98 -38.83 12.88
N SER A 14 29.41 -39.10 14.11
CA SER A 14 28.53 -39.25 15.27
C SER A 14 27.75 -37.96 15.54
N ASP A 15 28.42 -36.80 15.51
CA ASP A 15 27.82 -35.49 15.73
C ASP A 15 26.78 -35.17 14.63
N SER A 16 27.05 -35.55 13.37
CA SER A 16 26.10 -35.40 12.26
C SER A 16 24.86 -36.32 12.39
N LEU A 17 25.05 -37.54 12.89
CA LEU A 17 23.97 -38.51 13.11
C LEU A 17 23.07 -38.07 14.26
N VAL A 18 23.66 -37.58 15.36
CA VAL A 18 22.92 -37.02 16.50
C VAL A 18 22.18 -35.74 16.08
N ALA A 19 22.82 -34.85 15.32
CA ALA A 19 22.16 -33.65 14.80
C ALA A 19 20.95 -34.00 13.90
N THR A 20 21.04 -35.06 13.10
CA THR A 20 19.94 -35.52 12.24
C THR A 20 18.82 -36.16 13.05
N ALA A 21 19.14 -36.93 14.10
CA ALA A 21 18.15 -37.52 15.00
C ALA A 21 17.35 -36.44 15.76
N ASP A 22 17.99 -35.33 16.13
CA ASP A 22 17.36 -34.18 16.80
C ASP A 22 16.46 -33.34 15.87
N LEU A 23 16.56 -33.49 14.54
CA LEU A 23 15.67 -32.80 13.60
C LEU A 23 14.25 -33.36 13.63
N LEU A 24 14.06 -34.65 13.88
CA LEU A 24 12.74 -35.29 13.93
C LEU A 24 11.80 -34.64 14.97
N PRO A 25 12.18 -34.53 16.26
CA PRO A 25 11.33 -33.89 17.26
C PRO A 25 11.14 -32.39 16.98
N LYS A 26 12.16 -31.67 16.50
CA LYS A 26 12.05 -30.25 16.11
C LYS A 26 11.06 -30.05 14.96
N LEU A 27 11.08 -30.94 13.97
CA LEU A 27 10.16 -30.92 12.84
C LEU A 27 8.71 -31.14 13.30
N LEU A 28 8.48 -32.07 14.21
CA LEU A 28 7.14 -32.30 14.78
C LEU A 28 6.61 -31.05 15.49
N ILE A 29 7.44 -30.41 16.33
CA ILE A 29 7.07 -29.18 17.03
C ILE A 29 6.76 -28.05 16.02
N ALA A 30 7.63 -27.87 15.02
CA ALA A 30 7.43 -26.87 13.97
C ALA A 30 6.11 -27.08 13.19
N ILE A 31 5.79 -28.33 12.84
CA ILE A 31 4.54 -28.70 12.17
C ILE A 31 3.34 -28.37 13.05
N ILE A 32 3.38 -28.70 14.34
CA ILE A 32 2.28 -28.42 15.28
C ILE A 32 2.04 -26.90 15.37
N ILE A 33 3.10 -26.12 15.54
CA ILE A 33 3.01 -24.64 15.58
C ILE A 33 2.39 -24.11 14.28
N PHE A 34 2.83 -24.60 13.13
CA PHE A 34 2.31 -24.17 11.84
C PHE A 34 0.83 -24.51 11.65
N ILE A 35 0.41 -25.72 12.01
CA ILE A 35 -1.00 -26.16 11.94
C ILE A 35 -1.88 -25.25 12.80
N ILE A 36 -1.46 -24.96 14.04
CA ILE A 36 -2.17 -24.04 14.94
C ILE A 36 -2.33 -22.67 14.26
N GLY A 37 -1.26 -22.16 13.66
CA GLY A 37 -1.27 -20.89 12.94
C GLY A 37 -2.28 -20.86 11.79
N VAL A 38 -2.34 -21.91 10.97
CA VAL A 38 -3.29 -22.01 9.85
C VAL A 38 -4.74 -22.02 10.34
N VAL A 39 -5.04 -22.75 11.42
CA VAL A 39 -6.38 -22.79 12.01
C VAL A 39 -6.79 -21.41 12.54
N ILE A 40 -5.92 -20.77 13.33
CA ILE A 40 -6.18 -19.43 13.87
C ILE A 40 -6.35 -18.40 12.74
N ALA A 41 -5.51 -18.47 11.72
CA ALA A 41 -5.58 -17.59 10.55
C ALA A 41 -6.92 -17.72 9.80
N ALA A 42 -7.43 -18.94 9.63
CA ALA A 42 -8.72 -19.18 8.98
C ALA A 42 -9.88 -18.57 9.78
N ILE A 43 -9.85 -18.68 11.11
CA ILE A 43 -10.86 -18.10 12.01
C ILE A 43 -10.81 -16.57 11.95
N LEU A 44 -9.62 -15.97 12.05
CA LEU A 44 -9.45 -14.52 12.01
C LEU A 44 -9.86 -13.93 10.67
N ARG A 45 -9.52 -14.58 9.55
CA ARG A 45 -10.02 -14.20 8.22
C ARG A 45 -11.54 -14.18 8.18
N ALA A 46 -12.18 -15.24 8.66
CA ALA A 46 -13.64 -15.33 8.66
C ALA A 46 -14.27 -14.24 9.52
N ALA A 47 -13.71 -13.93 10.69
CA ALA A 47 -14.16 -12.85 11.56
C ALA A 47 -14.02 -11.48 10.87
N LEU A 48 -12.85 -11.19 10.27
CA LEU A 48 -12.58 -9.93 9.60
C LEU A 48 -13.54 -9.70 8.43
N VAL A 49 -13.70 -10.70 7.56
CA VAL A 49 -14.61 -10.61 6.41
C VAL A 49 -16.06 -10.39 6.87
N ARG A 50 -16.49 -11.06 7.94
CA ARG A 50 -17.83 -10.84 8.52
C ARG A 50 -18.02 -9.39 9.00
N ILE A 51 -17.03 -8.82 9.67
CA ILE A 51 -17.09 -7.42 10.16
C ILE A 51 -17.21 -6.44 8.99
N PHE A 52 -16.37 -6.58 7.96
CA PHE A 52 -16.40 -5.70 6.79
C PHE A 52 -17.68 -5.86 5.95
N ASN A 53 -18.22 -7.06 5.88
CA ASN A 53 -19.51 -7.30 5.22
C ASN A 53 -20.68 -6.71 6.02
N ALA A 54 -20.62 -6.75 7.36
CA ALA A 54 -21.64 -6.16 8.22
C ALA A 54 -21.73 -4.63 8.03
N ILE A 55 -20.61 -3.95 7.83
CA ILE A 55 -20.57 -2.50 7.53
C ILE A 55 -20.85 -2.16 6.05
N ASN A 56 -21.16 -3.17 5.21
CA ASN A 56 -21.40 -2.99 3.78
C ASN A 56 -20.27 -2.23 3.05
N PHE A 57 -19.01 -2.49 3.41
CA PHE A 57 -17.85 -1.79 2.83
C PHE A 57 -17.82 -1.89 1.30
N GLU A 58 -18.23 -3.04 0.76
CA GLU A 58 -18.28 -3.32 -0.66
C GLU A 58 -19.29 -2.42 -1.40
N LYS A 59 -20.44 -2.08 -0.79
CA LYS A 59 -21.43 -1.17 -1.39
C LYS A 59 -20.91 0.25 -1.54
N LEU A 60 -20.06 0.71 -0.62
CA LEU A 60 -19.40 2.01 -0.76
C LEU A 60 -18.51 2.05 -2.01
N LEU A 61 -17.88 0.91 -2.32
CA LEU A 61 -16.98 0.74 -3.46
C LEU A 61 -17.70 0.43 -4.78
N GLU A 62 -18.91 -0.15 -4.76
CA GLU A 62 -19.71 -0.42 -5.98
C GLU A 62 -19.88 0.82 -6.86
N SER A 63 -20.04 1.98 -6.21
CA SER A 63 -20.24 3.25 -6.91
C SER A 63 -18.97 3.83 -7.55
N THR A 64 -17.80 3.24 -7.28
CA THR A 64 -16.48 3.74 -7.72
C THR A 64 -15.95 3.06 -8.99
N GLY A 65 -16.61 1.99 -9.44
CA GLY A 65 -16.22 1.22 -10.62
C GLY A 65 -15.09 0.21 -10.41
N ILE A 66 -14.43 0.20 -9.25
CA ILE A 66 -13.42 -0.82 -8.91
C ILE A 66 -13.99 -2.24 -9.00
N PRO A 67 -15.19 -2.55 -8.46
CA PRO A 67 -15.71 -3.92 -8.53
C PRO A 67 -15.96 -4.39 -9.98
N GLN A 68 -16.28 -3.48 -10.89
CA GLN A 68 -16.46 -3.81 -12.31
C GLN A 68 -15.11 -4.04 -13.01
N ALA A 69 -14.07 -3.29 -12.64
CA ALA A 69 -12.70 -3.53 -13.13
C ALA A 69 -12.15 -4.89 -12.66
N LEU A 70 -12.40 -5.26 -11.40
CA LEU A 70 -12.01 -6.56 -10.84
C LEU A 70 -12.79 -7.73 -11.50
N LYS A 71 -14.11 -7.56 -11.70
CA LYS A 71 -14.93 -8.55 -12.44
C LYS A 71 -14.49 -8.71 -13.91
N LYS A 72 -14.07 -7.62 -14.56
CA LYS A 72 -13.52 -7.67 -15.93
C LYS A 72 -12.17 -8.38 -16.00
N ALA A 73 -11.41 -8.41 -14.91
CA ALA A 73 -10.18 -9.20 -14.78
C ALA A 73 -10.45 -10.68 -14.43
N GLU A 74 -11.67 -11.19 -14.66
CA GLU A 74 -12.15 -12.54 -14.31
C GLU A 74 -11.88 -12.96 -12.86
N THR A 75 -11.69 -11.97 -11.99
CA THR A 75 -11.27 -12.17 -10.62
C THR A 75 -12.48 -12.00 -9.72
N SER A 76 -12.86 -13.06 -9.01
CA SER A 76 -13.96 -13.05 -8.03
C SER A 76 -13.57 -12.42 -6.68
N LEU A 77 -12.43 -11.74 -6.60
CA LEU A 77 -11.89 -11.16 -5.38
C LEU A 77 -12.57 -9.83 -5.06
N THR A 78 -13.13 -9.72 -3.86
CA THR A 78 -13.60 -8.44 -3.29
C THR A 78 -12.49 -7.78 -2.47
N ILE A 79 -12.54 -6.45 -2.29
CA ILE A 79 -11.53 -5.75 -1.47
C ILE A 79 -11.51 -6.28 -0.03
N THR A 80 -12.68 -6.54 0.54
CA THR A 80 -12.82 -7.21 1.84
C THR A 80 -12.16 -8.58 1.84
N GLY A 81 -12.38 -9.37 0.78
CA GLY A 81 -11.76 -10.67 0.60
C GLY A 81 -10.23 -10.58 0.53
N LEU A 82 -9.70 -9.59 -0.18
CA LEU A 82 -8.26 -9.33 -0.27
C LEU A 82 -7.66 -8.96 1.10
N LEU A 83 -8.30 -8.07 1.86
CA LEU A 83 -7.86 -7.72 3.22
C LEU A 83 -7.94 -8.91 4.19
N GLY A 84 -9.00 -9.72 4.09
CA GLY A 84 -9.14 -10.94 4.87
C GLY A 84 -8.07 -11.98 4.54
N GLU A 85 -7.73 -12.11 3.25
CA GLU A 85 -6.67 -12.99 2.78
C GLU A 85 -5.29 -12.50 3.23
N LEU A 86 -5.06 -11.19 3.17
CA LEU A 86 -3.85 -10.55 3.68
C LEU A 86 -3.68 -10.80 5.19
N LEU A 87 -4.74 -10.66 5.98
CA LEU A 87 -4.73 -11.00 7.41
C LEU A 87 -4.44 -12.49 7.64
N ARG A 88 -5.02 -13.38 6.83
CA ARG A 88 -4.74 -14.83 6.91
C ARG A 88 -3.25 -15.10 6.74
N TRP A 89 -2.64 -14.56 5.69
CA TRP A 89 -1.21 -14.72 5.44
C TRP A 89 -0.35 -14.07 6.52
N PHE A 90 -0.76 -12.91 7.04
CA PHE A 90 -0.09 -12.25 8.15
C PHE A 90 0.01 -13.15 9.38
N VAL A 91 -1.12 -13.74 9.78
CA VAL A 91 -1.19 -14.65 10.92
C VAL A 91 -0.38 -15.92 10.64
N ILE A 92 -0.48 -16.51 9.44
CA ILE A 92 0.34 -17.67 9.08
C ILE A 92 1.83 -17.36 9.22
N LEU A 93 2.31 -16.20 8.76
CA LEU A 93 3.70 -15.81 8.88
C LEU A 93 4.14 -15.62 10.34
N ILE A 94 3.29 -15.06 11.20
CA ILE A 94 3.55 -14.95 12.64
C ILE A 94 3.85 -16.31 13.25
N PHE A 95 3.10 -17.35 12.89
CA PHE A 95 3.31 -18.71 13.38
C PHE A 95 4.42 -19.46 12.64
N LEU A 96 4.70 -19.09 11.39
CA LEU A 96 5.78 -19.69 10.61
C LEU A 96 7.16 -19.30 11.16
N ILE A 97 7.33 -18.08 11.66
CA ILE A 97 8.56 -17.59 12.30
C ILE A 97 9.05 -18.53 13.41
N PRO A 98 8.29 -18.81 14.50
CA PRO A 98 8.73 -19.73 15.54
C PRO A 98 8.83 -21.19 15.07
N ALA A 99 8.03 -21.60 14.07
CA ALA A 99 8.17 -22.93 13.47
C ALA A 99 9.53 -23.10 12.76
N VAL A 100 9.93 -22.10 11.97
CA VAL A 100 11.22 -22.06 11.25
C VAL A 100 12.39 -21.85 12.21
N ASP A 101 12.18 -21.10 13.29
CA ASP A 101 13.16 -20.92 14.37
C ASP A 101 13.51 -22.27 15.03
N GLN A 102 12.51 -23.15 15.24
CA GLN A 102 12.78 -24.49 15.77
C GLN A 102 13.60 -25.38 14.83
N LEU A 103 13.57 -25.10 13.53
CA LEU A 103 14.41 -25.78 12.55
C LEU A 103 15.82 -25.19 12.48
N GLY A 104 16.12 -24.11 13.21
CA GLY A 104 17.42 -23.45 13.22
C GLY A 104 17.71 -22.65 11.93
N LEU A 105 16.69 -22.33 11.14
CA LEU A 105 16.84 -21.69 9.83
C LEU A 105 16.84 -20.16 9.94
N GLY A 106 17.87 -19.60 10.57
CA GLY A 106 17.96 -18.15 10.86
C GLY A 106 17.80 -17.25 9.62
N ALA A 107 18.49 -17.57 8.52
CA ALA A 107 18.38 -16.78 7.29
C ALA A 107 16.96 -16.75 6.70
N VAL A 108 16.22 -17.87 6.80
CA VAL A 108 14.81 -17.92 6.38
C VAL A 108 13.97 -17.07 7.32
N ASN A 109 14.24 -17.12 8.63
CA ASN A 109 13.52 -16.35 9.63
C ASN A 109 13.63 -14.83 9.39
N ASP A 110 14.81 -14.34 8.99
CA ASP A 110 15.02 -12.92 8.68
C ASP A 110 14.21 -12.44 7.46
N VAL A 111 14.10 -13.30 6.44
CA VAL A 111 13.23 -13.03 5.29
C VAL A 111 11.76 -13.01 5.72
N LEU A 112 11.31 -13.98 6.53
CA LEU A 112 9.94 -14.03 7.03
C LEU A 112 9.56 -12.80 7.87
N LYS A 113 10.46 -12.34 8.75
CA LYS A 113 10.28 -11.11 9.52
C LYS A 113 10.16 -9.89 8.62
N SER A 114 10.99 -9.80 7.58
CA SER A 114 10.94 -8.71 6.60
C SER A 114 9.62 -8.71 5.82
N LEU A 115 9.12 -9.88 5.42
CA LEU A 115 7.81 -10.03 4.78
C LEU A 115 6.67 -9.65 5.72
N LEU A 116 6.75 -10.02 7.00
CA LEU A 116 5.76 -9.66 8.01
C LEU A 116 5.65 -8.15 8.18
N LEU A 117 6.78 -7.43 8.19
CA LEU A 117 6.81 -5.97 8.26
C LEU A 117 6.29 -5.29 6.98
N TYR A 118 6.30 -5.99 5.85
CA TYR A 118 5.78 -5.47 4.58
C TYR A 118 4.25 -5.52 4.49
N ILE A 119 3.61 -6.51 5.14
CA ILE A 119 2.15 -6.70 5.06
C ILE A 119 1.33 -5.46 5.49
N PRO A 120 1.65 -4.77 6.60
CA PRO A 120 0.94 -3.54 6.97
C PRO A 120 0.93 -2.50 5.84
N ASN A 121 2.02 -2.38 5.09
CA ASN A 121 2.09 -1.47 3.94
C ASN A 121 1.14 -1.88 2.81
N VAL A 122 1.02 -3.19 2.54
CA VAL A 122 0.05 -3.71 1.56
C VAL A 122 -1.38 -3.38 1.99
N ALA A 123 -1.71 -3.56 3.28
CA ALA A 123 -3.03 -3.24 3.81
C ALA A 123 -3.34 -1.74 3.63
N VAL A 124 -2.40 -0.87 3.99
CA VAL A 124 -2.53 0.59 3.82
C VAL A 124 -2.70 0.95 2.34
N ALA A 125 -1.94 0.33 1.43
CA ALA A 125 -2.06 0.58 -0.01
C ALA A 125 -3.47 0.23 -0.54
N VAL A 126 -4.03 -0.91 -0.13
CA VAL A 126 -5.41 -1.31 -0.49
C VAL A 126 -6.42 -0.30 0.04
N ILE A 127 -6.25 0.18 1.28
CA ILE A 127 -7.12 1.20 1.88
C ILE A 127 -7.03 2.52 1.12
N ILE A 128 -5.83 2.99 0.78
CA ILE A 128 -5.61 4.22 0.01
C ILE A 128 -6.33 4.15 -1.34
N VAL A 129 -6.18 3.06 -2.09
CA VAL A 129 -6.86 2.89 -3.38
C VAL A 129 -8.38 2.88 -3.21
N SER A 130 -8.87 2.19 -2.17
CA SER A 130 -10.29 2.08 -1.88
C SER A 130 -10.92 3.45 -1.57
N ILE A 131 -10.30 4.20 -0.66
CA ILE A 131 -10.75 5.55 -0.28
C ILE A 131 -10.59 6.51 -1.46
N GLY A 132 -9.45 6.45 -2.15
CA GLY A 132 -9.17 7.30 -3.31
C GLY A 132 -10.22 7.16 -4.41
N ALA A 133 -10.73 5.95 -4.65
CA ALA A 133 -11.78 5.73 -5.64
C ALA A 133 -13.15 6.31 -5.22
N VAL A 134 -13.48 6.26 -3.92
CA VAL A 134 -14.67 6.94 -3.38
C VAL A 134 -14.53 8.45 -3.54
N LEU A 135 -13.39 9.01 -3.14
CA LEU A 135 -13.10 10.44 -3.29
C LEU A 135 -13.11 10.88 -4.75
N ALA A 136 -12.58 10.08 -5.66
CA ALA A 136 -12.57 10.37 -7.09
C ALA A 136 -13.99 10.51 -7.65
N LYS A 137 -14.90 9.64 -7.21
CA LYS A 137 -16.32 9.70 -7.61
C LYS A 137 -16.99 10.96 -7.05
N ILE A 138 -16.81 11.24 -5.76
CA ILE A 138 -17.37 12.43 -5.11
C ILE A 138 -16.88 13.70 -5.83
N ALA A 139 -15.60 13.77 -6.15
CA ALA A 139 -15.03 14.91 -6.87
C ALA A 139 -15.60 15.03 -8.29
N ARG A 140 -15.76 13.92 -9.03
CA ARG A 140 -16.43 13.93 -10.33
C ARG A 140 -17.83 14.53 -10.21
N ASP A 141 -18.64 13.98 -9.33
CA ASP A 141 -20.04 14.35 -9.18
C ASP A 141 -20.18 15.81 -8.68
N PHE A 142 -19.25 16.27 -7.85
CA PHE A 142 -19.17 17.67 -7.41
C PHE A 142 -18.80 18.63 -8.55
N VAL A 143 -17.79 18.28 -9.34
CA VAL A 143 -17.33 19.08 -10.48
C VAL A 143 -18.41 19.15 -11.56
N THR A 144 -19.07 18.03 -11.88
CA THR A 144 -20.14 18.02 -12.89
C THR A 144 -21.35 18.83 -12.45
N ALA A 145 -21.71 18.78 -11.15
CA ALA A 145 -22.82 19.56 -10.60
C ALA A 145 -22.55 21.06 -10.55
N THR A 146 -21.28 21.48 -10.37
CA THR A 146 -20.90 22.89 -10.26
C THR A 146 -20.81 23.58 -11.63
N ILE A 147 -20.43 22.84 -12.68
CA ILE A 147 -20.30 23.38 -14.03
C ILE A 147 -21.68 23.40 -14.70
N THR A 148 -22.43 24.48 -14.47
CA THR A 148 -23.79 24.68 -14.99
C THR A 148 -23.84 25.46 -16.32
N GLY A 149 -22.70 25.93 -16.84
CA GLY A 149 -22.65 26.85 -17.99
C GLY A 149 -21.96 26.35 -19.27
N LEU A 150 -21.27 25.20 -19.25
CA LEU A 150 -20.43 24.73 -20.39
C LEU A 150 -21.09 23.64 -21.26
N GLY A 151 -22.39 23.38 -21.07
CA GLY A 151 -23.10 22.28 -21.72
C GLY A 151 -22.82 20.92 -21.05
N THR A 152 -23.76 19.97 -21.21
CA THR A 152 -23.76 18.69 -20.49
C THR A 152 -22.54 17.82 -20.83
N GLN A 153 -22.09 17.80 -22.08
CA GLN A 153 -20.91 17.02 -22.48
C GLN A 153 -19.60 17.58 -21.89
N SER A 154 -19.40 18.90 -21.92
CA SER A 154 -18.15 19.50 -21.42
C SER A 154 -18.02 19.31 -19.90
N SER A 155 -19.12 19.49 -19.16
CA SER A 155 -19.18 19.24 -17.71
C SER A 155 -18.77 17.79 -17.37
N GLN A 156 -19.28 16.81 -18.12
CA GLN A 156 -18.93 15.39 -17.93
C GLN A 156 -17.44 15.11 -18.16
N VAL A 157 -16.85 15.67 -19.22
CA VAL A 157 -15.42 15.50 -19.51
C VAL A 157 -14.55 16.07 -18.39
N ILE A 158 -14.86 17.28 -17.91
CA ILE A 158 -14.09 17.92 -16.84
C ILE A 158 -14.21 17.14 -15.52
N GLY A 159 -15.41 16.65 -15.20
CA GLY A 159 -15.62 15.76 -14.06
C GLY A 159 -14.78 14.48 -14.17
N GLU A 160 -14.74 13.87 -15.35
CA GLU A 160 -13.97 12.64 -15.57
C GLU A 160 -12.47 12.87 -15.45
N VAL A 161 -11.96 14.02 -15.91
CA VAL A 161 -10.57 14.45 -15.68
C VAL A 161 -10.28 14.56 -14.18
N ALA A 162 -11.18 15.17 -13.40
CA ALA A 162 -11.03 15.25 -11.94
C ALA A 162 -11.02 13.86 -11.28
N ARG A 163 -11.88 12.93 -11.75
CA ARG A 163 -11.90 11.53 -11.31
C ARG A 163 -10.55 10.86 -11.54
N TRP A 164 -10.03 10.95 -12.77
CA TRP A 164 -8.77 10.33 -13.14
C TRP A 164 -7.58 10.94 -12.41
N ALA A 165 -7.58 12.25 -12.18
CA ALA A 165 -6.56 12.90 -11.37
C ALA A 165 -6.50 12.25 -9.97
N ILE A 166 -7.62 12.12 -9.26
CA ILE A 166 -7.61 11.54 -7.91
C ILE A 166 -7.22 10.06 -7.93
N ILE A 167 -7.69 9.28 -8.91
CA ILE A 167 -7.31 7.86 -9.03
C ILE A 167 -5.80 7.70 -9.25
N ILE A 168 -5.22 8.49 -10.16
CA ILE A 168 -3.78 8.45 -10.43
C ILE A 168 -3.00 8.77 -9.17
N PHE A 169 -3.40 9.81 -8.43
CA PHE A 169 -2.76 10.18 -7.17
C PHE A 169 -2.89 9.09 -6.10
N ALA A 170 -4.07 8.50 -5.94
CA ALA A 170 -4.29 7.40 -5.01
C ALA A 170 -3.44 6.18 -5.38
N LEU A 171 -3.31 5.86 -6.67
CA LEU A 171 -2.48 4.78 -7.16
C LEU A 171 -0.98 5.06 -6.90
N LEU A 172 -0.50 6.28 -7.18
CA LEU A 172 0.87 6.68 -6.88
C LEU A 172 1.17 6.60 -5.37
N ALA A 173 0.25 7.06 -4.52
CA ALA A 173 0.37 6.95 -3.07
C ALA A 173 0.41 5.49 -2.61
N ALA A 174 -0.42 4.62 -3.20
CA ALA A 174 -0.40 3.19 -2.92
C ALA A 174 0.91 2.52 -3.36
N LEU A 175 1.43 2.84 -4.55
CA LEU A 175 2.72 2.34 -5.03
C LEU A 175 3.88 2.79 -4.13
N ASN A 176 3.84 4.05 -3.68
CA ASN A 176 4.80 4.58 -2.71
C ASN A 176 4.74 3.82 -1.37
N GLN A 177 3.54 3.48 -0.90
CA GLN A 177 3.34 2.67 0.31
C GLN A 177 3.92 1.25 0.14
N LEU A 178 3.69 0.62 -1.01
CA LEU A 178 4.28 -0.67 -1.38
C LEU A 178 5.81 -0.60 -1.54
N GLY A 179 6.43 0.58 -1.43
CA GLY A 179 7.88 0.73 -1.59
C GLY A 179 8.38 0.47 -3.00
N VAL A 180 7.47 0.37 -3.98
CA VAL A 180 7.82 0.17 -5.39
C VAL A 180 8.42 1.47 -5.91
N ALA A 181 9.72 1.47 -6.17
CA ALA A 181 10.43 2.61 -6.75
C ALA A 181 10.14 3.94 -6.02
N ARG A 182 10.08 3.89 -4.69
CA ARG A 182 9.61 4.99 -3.83
C ARG A 182 10.28 6.33 -4.15
N ASP A 183 11.59 6.30 -4.32
CA ASP A 183 12.37 7.49 -4.65
C ASP A 183 12.08 8.01 -6.06
N LEU A 184 11.91 7.13 -7.05
CA LEU A 184 11.53 7.53 -8.40
C LEU A 184 10.15 8.20 -8.38
N ILE A 185 9.17 7.62 -7.69
CA ILE A 185 7.82 8.22 -7.57
C ILE A 185 7.92 9.60 -6.91
N ARG A 186 8.66 9.73 -5.81
CA ARG A 186 8.85 11.00 -5.11
C ARG A 186 9.51 12.05 -6.00
N ILE A 187 10.55 11.67 -6.74
CA ILE A 187 11.27 12.57 -7.65
C ILE A 187 10.34 13.04 -8.78
N LEU A 188 9.63 12.13 -9.44
CA LEU A 188 8.69 12.45 -10.51
C LEU A 188 7.57 13.37 -10.02
N PHE A 189 6.98 13.05 -8.86
CA PHE A 189 5.92 13.87 -8.27
C PHE A 189 6.43 15.26 -7.88
N THR A 190 7.56 15.34 -7.19
CA THR A 190 8.17 16.61 -6.78
C THR A 190 8.52 17.45 -8.01
N GLY A 191 9.12 16.84 -9.04
CA GLY A 191 9.45 17.51 -10.30
C GLY A 191 8.22 18.04 -11.02
N PHE A 192 7.14 17.26 -11.10
CA PHE A 192 5.87 17.71 -11.69
C PHE A 192 5.24 18.87 -10.91
N VAL A 193 5.16 18.76 -9.59
CA VAL A 193 4.61 19.83 -8.74
C VAL A 193 5.46 21.09 -8.85
N LEU A 194 6.79 20.96 -8.85
CA LEU A 194 7.71 22.08 -9.04
C LEU A 194 7.49 22.76 -10.39
N MET A 195 7.34 21.98 -11.47
CA MET A 195 7.05 22.51 -12.80
C MET A 195 5.75 23.33 -12.81
N VAL A 196 4.66 22.80 -12.24
CA VAL A 196 3.37 23.51 -12.17
C VAL A 196 3.46 24.75 -11.29
N ALA A 197 4.13 24.66 -10.14
CA ALA A 197 4.32 25.77 -9.22
C ALA A 197 5.14 26.90 -9.87
N LEU A 198 6.20 26.57 -10.60
CA LEU A 198 7.02 27.54 -11.34
C LEU A 198 6.24 28.16 -12.49
N ALA A 199 5.56 27.35 -13.30
CA ALA A 199 4.75 27.83 -14.42
C ALA A 199 3.64 28.77 -13.95
N GLY A 200 2.88 28.37 -12.93
CA GLY A 200 1.85 29.19 -12.31
C GLY A 200 2.43 30.45 -11.66
N GLY A 201 3.48 30.31 -10.85
CA GLY A 201 4.15 31.41 -10.18
C GLY A 201 4.68 32.46 -11.16
N LEU A 202 5.28 32.04 -12.27
CA LEU A 202 5.74 32.93 -13.33
C LEU A 202 4.58 33.59 -14.08
N ALA A 203 3.52 32.83 -14.40
CA ALA A 203 2.34 33.38 -15.07
C ALA A 203 1.67 34.48 -14.23
N PHE A 204 1.47 34.24 -12.93
CA PHE A 204 0.90 35.23 -12.01
C PHE A 204 1.89 36.37 -11.70
N GLY A 205 3.18 36.08 -11.56
CA GLY A 205 4.21 37.09 -11.29
C GLY A 205 4.39 38.07 -12.44
N LEU A 206 4.47 37.57 -13.67
CA LEU A 206 4.60 38.40 -14.87
C LEU A 206 3.27 39.07 -15.24
N GLY A 207 2.15 38.36 -15.18
CA GLY A 207 0.83 38.89 -15.51
C GLY A 207 0.23 39.83 -14.45
N GLY A 208 0.60 39.66 -13.18
CA GLY A 208 0.15 40.48 -12.04
C GLY A 208 1.01 41.71 -11.76
N LYS A 209 2.09 41.90 -12.53
CA LYS A 209 3.05 43.00 -12.36
C LYS A 209 2.37 44.37 -12.37
N GLU A 210 1.56 44.65 -13.39
CA GLU A 210 0.91 45.96 -13.56
C GLU A 210 -0.12 46.27 -12.45
N PRO A 211 -1.03 45.34 -12.07
CA PRO A 211 -1.90 45.55 -10.90
C PRO A 211 -1.13 45.79 -9.60
N ALA A 212 -0.06 45.03 -9.35
CA ALA A 212 0.74 45.18 -8.15
C ALA A 212 1.42 46.56 -8.08
N GLU A 213 1.99 47.01 -9.20
CA GLU A 213 2.60 48.34 -9.33
C GLU A 213 1.61 49.47 -9.03
N ARG A 214 0.36 49.36 -9.52
CA ARG A 214 -0.70 50.33 -9.25
C ARG A 214 -1.12 50.40 -7.78
N ILE A 215 -1.08 49.29 -7.06
CA ILE A 215 -1.43 49.25 -5.63
C ILE A 215 -0.28 49.82 -4.79
N LEU A 216 0.95 49.41 -5.07
CA LEU A 216 2.15 49.91 -4.40
C LEU A 216 2.32 51.42 -4.57
N SER A 217 2.18 51.93 -5.78
CA SER A 217 2.27 53.37 -6.04
C SER A 217 1.20 54.18 -5.30
N LYS A 218 -0.04 53.67 -5.18
CA LYS A 218 -1.09 54.31 -4.38
C LYS A 218 -0.78 54.32 -2.88
N LEU A 219 -0.17 53.26 -2.36
CA LEU A 219 0.23 53.17 -0.96
C LEU A 219 1.38 54.12 -0.66
N VAL A 220 2.42 54.11 -1.49
CA VAL A 220 3.58 55.02 -1.36
C VAL A 220 3.12 56.48 -1.41
N ASN A 221 2.23 56.84 -2.34
CA ASN A 221 1.71 58.21 -2.43
C ASN A 221 0.80 58.63 -1.27
N ARG A 222 0.24 57.70 -0.47
CA ARG A 222 -0.43 58.08 0.79
C ARG A 222 0.55 58.35 1.90
N ILE A 223 1.56 57.49 2.04
CA ILE A 223 2.54 57.58 3.13
C ILE A 223 3.44 58.81 2.96
N VAL A 224 3.77 59.20 1.72
CA VAL A 224 4.65 60.34 1.44
C VAL A 224 3.92 61.70 1.51
N LYS A 225 2.58 61.69 1.58
CA LYS A 225 1.75 62.91 1.55
C LYS A 225 1.25 63.37 2.93
N ASP A 226 1.52 62.57 3.96
CA ASP A 226 1.43 62.93 5.39
C ASP A 226 2.86 63.20 5.93
#